data_AF-A0A318TJJ9-F1
#
_entry.id   AF-A0A318TJJ9-F1
#
_cell.length_a   1.000
_cell.length_b   1.000
_cell.length_c   1.000
_cell.angle_alpha   90.00
_cell.angle_beta   90.00
_cell.angle_gamma   90.00
#
_symmetry.space_group_name_H-M   'P 1'
#
loop_
_entity.id
_entity.type
_entity.pdbx_description
1 polymer ?
#
loop_
_entity_poly.entity_id
_entity_poly.type
_entity_poly.pdbx_seq_one_letter_code
_entity_poly.pdbx_strand_id
1 'polypeptide(L)'
;MNIRMFYPILNILSCIILLFVGWGFTRSNVTITENFIEYTIHPVGIFAWLVLIVFVFMLLFIVQRHNKQNPDKKIKAFSIKPPEYNEDDEMYQYATMSATKKVYTFLTWALPMILALLLLPIPFSKFSIFVIVVCIIIVQNLIFYFEMKKFKE
;
A
#
# COMPACT_ATOMS: atom_id res chain seq x y z
N MET A 1 -16.51 -9.44 10.43
CA MET A 1 -16.12 -8.45 9.40
C MET A 1 -15.34 -9.18 8.32
N ASN A 2 -15.70 -9.04 7.05
CA ASN A 2 -15.10 -9.81 5.97
C ASN A 2 -13.71 -9.23 5.64
N ILE A 3 -12.64 -9.86 6.15
CA ILE A 3 -11.27 -9.35 6.13
C ILE A 3 -10.76 -9.04 4.71
N ARG A 4 -11.30 -9.75 3.72
CA ARG A 4 -10.98 -9.64 2.29
C ARG A 4 -11.38 -8.31 1.67
N MET A 5 -12.54 -7.77 2.05
CA MET A 5 -13.01 -6.46 1.55
C MET A 5 -12.30 -5.29 2.24
N PHE A 6 -11.79 -5.53 3.44
CA PHE A 6 -11.10 -4.51 4.23
C PHE A 6 -9.61 -4.40 3.87
N TYR A 7 -9.03 -5.45 3.29
CA TYR A 7 -7.60 -5.48 2.95
C TYR A 7 -7.17 -4.40 1.94
N PRO A 8 -7.90 -4.12 0.84
CA PRO A 8 -7.56 -3.01 -0.06
C PRO A 8 -7.54 -1.65 0.66
N ILE A 9 -8.44 -1.43 1.61
CA ILE A 9 -8.48 -0.20 2.42
C ILE A 9 -7.27 -0.13 3.35
N LEU A 10 -6.91 -1.25 4.00
CA LEU A 10 -5.71 -1.33 4.83
C LEU A 10 -4.44 -1.07 4.02
N ASN A 11 -4.39 -1.51 2.76
CA ASN A 11 -3.29 -1.24 1.86
C ASN A 11 -3.20 0.26 1.49
N ILE A 12 -4.33 0.91 1.21
CA ILE A 12 -4.39 2.37 1.00
C ILE A 12 -3.89 3.11 2.25
N LEU A 13 -4.32 2.69 3.45
CA LEU A 13 -3.88 3.31 4.70
C LEU A 13 -2.37 3.15 4.91
N SER A 14 -1.82 1.96 4.61
CA SER A 14 -0.39 1.70 4.62
C SER A 14 0.36 2.66 3.69
N CYS A 15 -0.14 2.84 2.47
CA CYS A 15 0.42 3.79 1.50
C CYS A 15 0.42 5.24 1.99
N ILE A 16 -0.65 5.67 2.65
CA ILE A 16 -0.73 7.02 3.24
C ILE A 16 0.31 7.18 4.34
N ILE A 17 0.45 6.20 5.23
CA ILE A 17 1.48 6.23 6.28
C ILE A 17 2.88 6.31 5.65
N LEU A 18 3.14 5.52 4.61
CA LEU A 18 4.42 5.54 3.89
C LEU A 18 4.70 6.89 3.20
N LEU A 19 3.69 7.63 2.74
CA LEU A 19 3.87 9.00 2.24
C LEU A 19 4.43 9.93 3.30
N PHE A 20 3.87 9.89 4.51
CA PHE A 20 4.36 10.71 5.63
C PHE A 20 5.76 10.31 6.08
N VAL A 21 6.05 8.99 6.09
CA VAL A 21 7.40 8.49 6.32
C VAL A 21 8.35 9.06 5.28
N GLY A 22 8.09 8.83 3.98
CA GLY A 22 8.95 9.31 2.90
C GLY A 22 9.15 10.83 2.90
N TRP A 23 8.10 11.58 3.24
CA TRP A 23 8.17 13.04 3.36
C TRP A 23 9.11 13.47 4.51
N GLY A 24 9.04 12.78 5.65
CA GLY A 24 9.92 13.04 6.78
C GLY A 24 11.40 12.74 6.49
N PHE A 25 11.70 11.63 5.81
CA PHE A 25 13.08 11.29 5.44
C PHE A 25 13.67 12.23 4.41
N THR A 26 12.88 12.62 3.41
CA THR A 26 13.36 13.51 2.34
C THR A 26 13.67 14.92 2.82
N ARG A 27 13.18 15.30 4.00
CA ARG A 27 13.51 16.56 4.69
C ARG A 27 14.53 16.40 5.83
N SER A 28 15.01 15.19 6.07
CA SER A 28 16.06 14.95 7.05
C SER A 28 17.41 15.25 6.42
N ASN A 29 18.29 15.94 7.13
CA ASN A 29 19.61 16.31 6.61
C ASN A 29 20.71 15.49 7.28
N VAL A 30 21.74 15.17 6.50
CA VAL A 30 22.95 14.52 6.99
C VAL A 30 24.10 15.48 6.72
N THR A 31 24.76 15.95 7.77
CA THR A 31 25.96 16.76 7.69
C THR A 31 27.15 15.86 7.97
N ILE A 32 27.97 15.63 6.94
CA ILE A 32 29.20 14.85 7.03
C ILE A 32 30.35 15.86 7.13
N THR A 33 30.98 15.90 8.30
CA THR A 33 32.22 16.64 8.56
C THR A 33 33.37 15.62 8.66
N GLU A 34 34.62 16.04 8.47
CA GLU A 34 35.80 15.16 8.42
C GLU A 34 35.90 14.16 9.58
N ASN A 35 35.38 14.51 10.76
CA ASN A 35 35.43 13.66 11.96
C ASN A 35 34.06 13.19 12.47
N PHE A 36 32.95 13.71 11.94
CA PHE A 36 31.62 13.48 12.51
C PHE A 36 30.53 13.41 11.45
N ILE A 37 29.56 12.51 11.68
CA ILE A 37 28.33 12.47 10.93
C ILE A 37 27.20 12.92 11.85
N GLU A 38 26.60 14.06 11.56
CA GLU A 38 25.45 14.58 12.28
C GLU A 38 24.17 14.33 11.46
N TYR A 39 23.20 13.67 12.09
CA TYR A 39 21.92 13.33 11.47
C TYR A 39 20.82 14.18 12.11
N THR A 40 20.21 15.06 11.33
CA THR A 40 19.04 15.82 11.74
C THR A 40 17.79 15.21 11.12
N ILE A 41 17.09 14.40 11.89
CA ILE A 41 15.87 13.73 11.45
C ILE A 41 14.68 14.67 11.66
N HIS A 42 13.87 14.87 10.63
CA HIS A 42 12.67 15.68 10.75
C HIS A 42 11.65 14.98 11.68
N PRO A 43 11.05 15.66 12.67
CA PRO A 43 10.19 15.03 13.68
C PRO A 43 8.99 14.29 13.08
N VAL A 44 8.46 14.77 11.96
CA VAL A 44 7.38 14.10 11.22
C VAL A 44 7.79 12.71 10.73
N GLY A 45 9.04 12.51 10.32
CA GLY A 45 9.53 11.19 9.91
C GLY A 45 9.55 10.20 11.05
N ILE A 46 9.97 10.64 12.24
CA ILE A 46 9.99 9.82 13.47
C ILE A 46 8.57 9.44 13.86
N PHE A 47 7.66 10.41 13.91
CA PHE A 47 6.26 10.16 14.26
C PHE A 47 5.59 9.21 13.26
N ALA A 48 5.78 9.44 11.96
CA ALA A 48 5.23 8.58 10.92
C ALA A 48 5.77 7.14 11.00
N TRP A 49 7.05 6.96 11.38
CA TRP A 49 7.61 5.63 11.66
C TRP A 49 6.95 4.94 12.85
N LEU A 50 6.73 5.66 13.94
CA LEU A 50 6.05 5.11 15.11
C LEU A 50 4.63 4.67 14.76
N VAL A 51 3.91 5.49 13.98
CA VAL A 51 2.58 5.14 13.46
C VAL A 51 2.64 3.89 12.58
N LEU A 52 3.64 3.77 11.69
CA LEU A 52 3.84 2.58 10.86
C LEU A 52 4.07 1.34 11.72
N ILE A 53 4.90 1.42 12.76
CA ILE A 53 5.18 0.30 13.67
C ILE A 53 3.89 -0.13 14.37
N VAL A 54 3.15 0.80 14.96
CA VAL A 54 1.86 0.52 15.63
C VAL A 54 0.86 -0.09 14.65
N PHE A 55 0.80 0.42 13.41
CA PHE A 55 -0.07 -0.11 12.37
C PHE A 55 0.29 -1.56 12.00
N VAL A 56 1.57 -1.89 11.86
CA VAL A 56 2.03 -3.27 11.59
C VAL A 56 1.65 -4.20 12.75
N PHE A 57 1.85 -3.79 14.00
CA PHE A 57 1.41 -4.59 15.16
C PHE A 57 -0.11 -4.80 15.18
N MET A 58 -0.89 -3.78 14.82
CA MET A 58 -2.34 -3.89 14.69
C MET A 58 -2.74 -4.90 13.61
N LEU A 59 -2.10 -4.89 12.44
CA LEU A 59 -2.33 -5.88 11.39
C LEU A 59 -2.01 -7.31 11.85
N LEU A 60 -0.88 -7.51 12.51
CA LEU A 60 -0.50 -8.82 13.07
C LEU A 60 -1.54 -9.32 14.07
N PHE A 61 -2.03 -8.43 14.95
CA PHE A 61 -3.07 -8.77 15.92
C PHE A 61 -4.39 -9.16 15.23
N ILE A 62 -4.80 -8.44 14.18
CA ILE A 62 -6.00 -8.78 13.39
C ILE A 62 -5.86 -10.16 12.76
N VAL A 63 -4.70 -10.46 12.14
CA VAL A 63 -4.44 -11.77 11.52
C VAL A 63 -4.45 -12.89 12.56
N GLN A 64 -3.80 -12.70 13.71
CA GLN A 64 -3.82 -13.68 14.80
C GLN A 64 -5.24 -13.93 15.32
N ARG A 65 -6.02 -12.88 15.53
CA ARG A 65 -7.43 -12.99 15.96
C ARG A 65 -8.27 -13.72 14.92
N HIS A 66 -8.09 -13.42 13.64
CA HIS A 66 -8.78 -14.11 12.55
C HIS A 66 -8.44 -15.60 12.50
N ASN A 67 -7.15 -15.95 12.61
CA ASN A 67 -6.67 -17.33 12.61
C ASN A 67 -7.15 -18.14 13.82
N LYS A 68 -7.33 -17.49 14.99
CA LYS A 68 -7.90 -18.14 16.18
C LYS A 68 -9.39 -18.44 16.02
N GLN A 69 -10.12 -17.56 15.33
CA GLN A 69 -11.56 -17.71 15.09
C GLN A 69 -11.87 -18.65 13.92
N ASN A 70 -10.98 -18.75 12.94
CA ASN A 70 -11.14 -19.56 11.73
C ASN A 70 -9.94 -20.51 11.56
N PRO A 71 -9.82 -21.56 12.39
CA PRO A 71 -8.69 -22.47 12.35
C PRO A 71 -8.56 -23.23 11.02
N ASP A 72 -9.68 -23.40 10.30
CA ASP A 72 -9.72 -24.10 9.01
C ASP A 72 -9.30 -23.20 7.83
N LYS A 73 -9.32 -21.87 8.01
CA LYS A 73 -9.01 -20.87 6.97
C LYS A 73 -7.95 -19.88 7.43
N LYS A 74 -6.78 -20.40 7.81
CA LYS A 74 -5.66 -19.56 8.31
C LYS A 74 -5.09 -18.65 7.23
N ILE A 75 -4.84 -17.40 7.60
CA ILE A 75 -4.11 -16.41 6.81
C ILE A 75 -2.68 -16.35 7.34
N LYS A 76 -1.69 -16.53 6.47
CA LYS A 76 -0.28 -16.30 6.79
C LYS A 76 0.02 -14.79 6.67
N ALA A 77 0.49 -14.18 7.75
CA ALA A 77 0.76 -12.73 7.80
C ALA A 77 1.81 -12.25 6.77
N PHE A 78 2.73 -13.13 6.36
CA PHE A 78 3.81 -12.82 5.40
C PHE A 78 3.66 -13.60 4.08
N SER A 79 2.42 -13.94 3.70
CA SER A 79 2.17 -14.57 2.40
C SER A 79 2.34 -13.56 1.26
N ILE A 80 3.02 -13.97 0.20
CA ILE A 80 3.05 -13.21 -1.07
C ILE A 80 1.67 -13.23 -1.72
N LYS A 81 0.90 -14.32 -1.54
CA LYS A 81 -0.47 -14.44 -2.03
C LYS A 81 -1.40 -13.59 -1.15
N PRO A 82 -2.07 -12.57 -1.71
CA PRO A 82 -3.07 -11.79 -0.99
C PRO A 82 -4.19 -12.67 -0.42
N PRO A 83 -4.70 -12.35 0.79
CA PRO A 83 -5.79 -13.10 1.41
C PRO A 83 -7.11 -13.04 0.62
N GLU A 84 -7.24 -12.09 -0.32
CA GLU A 84 -8.36 -12.00 -1.26
C GLU A 84 -8.49 -13.24 -2.14
N TYR A 85 -7.37 -13.86 -2.56
CA TYR A 85 -7.36 -15.03 -3.45
C TYR A 85 -7.61 -16.37 -2.73
N ASN A 86 -7.92 -16.37 -1.44
CA ASN A 86 -8.39 -17.58 -0.74
C ASN A 86 -9.90 -17.67 -0.90
N GLU A 87 -10.34 -17.98 -2.12
CA GLU A 87 -11.76 -17.99 -2.49
C GLU A 87 -12.24 -19.43 -2.61
N ASP A 88 -13.15 -19.79 -1.70
CA ASP A 88 -13.80 -21.11 -1.68
C ASP A 88 -15.11 -21.12 -2.50
N ASP A 89 -15.45 -19.99 -3.13
CA ASP A 89 -16.73 -19.73 -3.80
C ASP A 89 -16.47 -19.14 -5.19
N GLU A 90 -17.08 -19.74 -6.21
CA GLU A 90 -16.95 -19.38 -7.63
C GLU A 90 -17.40 -17.95 -7.91
N MET A 91 -18.40 -17.44 -7.19
CA MET A 91 -18.89 -16.07 -7.38
C MET A 91 -17.83 -15.03 -6.99
N TYR A 92 -17.07 -15.30 -5.92
CA TYR A 92 -15.97 -14.44 -5.49
C TYR A 92 -14.80 -14.50 -6.48
N GLN A 93 -14.51 -15.68 -7.04
CA GLN A 93 -13.49 -15.81 -8.09
C GLN A 93 -13.83 -14.96 -9.31
N TYR A 94 -15.09 -14.94 -9.73
CA TYR A 94 -15.53 -14.09 -10.83
C TYR A 94 -15.38 -12.60 -10.48
N ALA A 95 -15.77 -12.18 -9.27
CA ALA A 95 -15.65 -10.80 -8.81
C ALA A 95 -14.18 -10.33 -8.79
N THR A 96 -13.29 -11.13 -8.21
CA THR A 96 -11.86 -10.83 -8.12
C THR A 96 -11.20 -10.84 -9.50
N MET A 97 -11.61 -11.74 -10.40
CA MET A 97 -11.17 -11.71 -11.80
C MET A 97 -11.60 -10.43 -12.52
N SER A 98 -12.86 -9.99 -12.34
CA SER A 98 -13.35 -8.73 -12.90
C SER A 98 -12.58 -7.51 -12.37
N ALA A 99 -12.38 -7.45 -11.04
CA ALA A 99 -11.62 -6.39 -10.38
C ALA A 99 -10.16 -6.34 -10.89
N THR A 100 -9.52 -7.50 -10.99
CA THR A 100 -8.13 -7.62 -11.46
C THR A 100 -7.99 -7.20 -12.91
N LYS A 101 -8.95 -7.54 -13.78
CA LYS A 101 -8.96 -7.08 -15.18
C LYS A 101 -8.99 -5.56 -15.26
N LYS A 102 -9.82 -4.87 -14.45
CA LYS A 102 -9.87 -3.40 -14.44
C LYS A 102 -8.60 -2.76 -13.94
N VAL A 103 -8.02 -3.31 -12.86
CA VAL A 103 -6.72 -2.85 -12.34
C VAL A 103 -5.63 -3.01 -13.40
N TYR A 104 -5.60 -4.16 -14.08
CA TYR A 104 -4.64 -4.43 -15.15
C TYR A 104 -4.79 -3.43 -16.30
N THR A 105 -6.02 -3.21 -16.78
CA THR A 105 -6.30 -2.20 -17.82
C THR A 105 -5.83 -0.80 -17.40
N PHE A 106 -6.06 -0.42 -16.15
CA PHE A 106 -5.56 0.85 -15.61
C PHE A 106 -4.02 0.91 -15.65
N LEU A 107 -3.33 -0.15 -15.18
CA LEU A 107 -1.87 -0.19 -15.15
C LEU A 107 -1.24 -0.18 -16.55
N THR A 108 -1.88 -0.79 -17.55
CA THR A 108 -1.45 -0.75 -18.96
C THR A 108 -1.32 0.69 -19.47
N TRP A 109 -2.18 1.60 -19.04
CA TRP A 109 -2.12 3.02 -19.42
C TRP A 109 -1.33 3.87 -18.44
N ALA A 110 -1.42 3.59 -17.14
CA ALA A 110 -0.75 4.37 -16.10
C ALA A 110 0.78 4.29 -16.23
N LEU A 111 1.35 3.09 -16.45
CA LEU A 111 2.81 2.92 -16.52
C LEU A 111 3.45 3.70 -17.68
N PRO A 112 2.97 3.61 -18.94
CA PRO A 112 3.48 4.44 -20.03
C PRO A 112 3.29 5.94 -19.76
N MET A 113 2.16 6.36 -19.17
CA MET A 113 1.93 7.77 -18.85
C MET A 113 2.94 8.32 -17.84
N ILE A 114 3.30 7.55 -16.80
CA ILE A 114 4.37 7.94 -15.87
C ILE A 114 5.69 8.08 -16.61
N LEU A 115 6.06 7.11 -17.45
CA LEU A 115 7.32 7.15 -18.17
C LEU A 115 7.39 8.36 -19.10
N ALA A 116 6.30 8.67 -19.81
CA ALA A 116 6.19 9.87 -20.62
C ALA A 116 6.31 11.15 -19.77
N LEU A 117 5.65 11.17 -18.60
CA LEU A 117 5.74 12.29 -17.65
C LEU A 117 7.17 12.52 -17.16
N LEU A 118 7.91 11.44 -16.85
CA LEU A 118 9.30 11.50 -16.39
C LEU A 118 10.29 11.93 -17.48
N LEU A 119 9.94 11.77 -18.76
CA LEU A 119 10.75 12.25 -19.89
C LEU A 119 10.59 13.76 -20.14
N LEU A 120 9.54 14.38 -19.61
CA LEU A 120 9.38 15.83 -19.72
C LEU A 120 10.50 16.54 -18.97
N PRO A 121 10.97 17.71 -19.44
CA PRO A 121 12.03 18.50 -18.79
C PRO A 121 11.49 19.23 -17.55
N ILE A 122 10.77 18.51 -16.68
CA ILE A 122 10.21 18.99 -15.43
C ILE A 122 11.14 18.51 -14.30
N PRO A 123 11.53 19.39 -13.37
CA PRO A 123 12.40 19.01 -12.25
C PRO A 123 11.65 18.16 -11.23
N PHE A 124 11.59 16.84 -11.45
CA PHE A 124 11.04 15.90 -10.47
C PHE A 124 12.02 15.67 -9.34
N SER A 125 11.59 15.97 -8.11
CA SER A 125 12.32 15.53 -6.93
C SER A 125 12.15 14.02 -6.74
N LYS A 126 13.09 13.36 -6.04
CA LYS A 126 12.95 11.93 -5.67
C LYS A 126 11.64 11.66 -4.92
N PHE A 127 11.22 12.60 -4.08
CA PHE A 127 9.94 12.52 -3.37
C PHE A 127 8.74 12.60 -4.32
N SER A 128 8.79 13.44 -5.35
CA SER A 128 7.72 13.57 -6.34
C SER A 128 7.49 12.25 -7.09
N ILE A 129 8.56 11.54 -7.47
CA ILE A 129 8.47 10.21 -8.10
C ILE A 129 7.84 9.21 -7.14
N PHE A 130 8.27 9.20 -5.87
CA PHE A 130 7.70 8.36 -4.83
C PHE A 130 6.20 8.61 -4.64
N VAL A 131 5.76 9.88 -4.61
CA VAL A 131 4.34 10.26 -4.51
C VAL A 131 3.54 9.73 -5.71
N ILE A 132 4.05 9.86 -6.93
CA ILE A 132 3.37 9.36 -8.14
C ILE A 132 3.13 7.85 -8.04
N VAL A 133 4.16 7.09 -7.65
CA VAL A 133 4.06 5.63 -7.47
C VAL A 133 3.03 5.29 -6.40
N VAL A 134 3.04 5.98 -5.26
CA VAL A 134 2.05 5.74 -4.20
C VAL A 134 0.63 6.07 -4.66
N CYS A 135 0.42 7.18 -5.39
CA CYS A 135 -0.89 7.53 -5.92
C CYS A 135 -1.45 6.43 -6.82
N ILE A 136 -0.61 5.81 -7.65
CA ILE A 136 -1.03 4.69 -8.51
C ILE A 136 -1.41 3.48 -7.67
N ILE A 137 -0.63 3.18 -6.63
CA ILE A 137 -0.95 2.10 -5.69
C ILE A 137 -2.30 2.38 -5.00
N ILE A 138 -2.60 3.62 -4.64
CA ILE A 138 -3.90 3.97 -4.05
C ILE A 138 -5.03 3.79 -5.07
N VAL A 139 -4.86 4.30 -6.30
CA VAL A 139 -5.88 4.19 -7.36
C VAL A 139 -6.17 2.73 -7.73
N GLN A 140 -5.16 1.86 -7.85
CA GLN A 140 -5.40 0.44 -8.12
C GLN A 140 -6.22 -0.23 -7.00
N ASN A 141 -5.95 0.10 -5.73
CA ASN A 141 -6.69 -0.46 -4.59
C ASN A 141 -8.11 0.10 -4.53
N LEU A 142 -8.33 1.35 -4.92
CA LEU A 142 -9.65 1.95 -5.04
C LEU A 142 -10.47 1.30 -6.15
N ILE A 143 -9.90 1.11 -7.35
CA ILE A 143 -10.54 0.40 -8.46
C ILE A 143 -10.96 -1.00 -8.02
N PHE A 144 -10.04 -1.74 -7.37
CA PHE A 144 -10.31 -3.06 -6.85
C PHE A 144 -11.46 -3.04 -5.82
N TYR A 145 -11.40 -2.15 -4.83
CA TYR A 145 -12.42 -2.01 -3.80
C TYR A 145 -13.80 -1.69 -4.37
N PHE A 146 -13.90 -0.71 -5.28
CA PHE A 146 -15.17 -0.34 -5.88
C PHE A 146 -15.75 -1.44 -6.76
N GLU A 147 -14.91 -2.20 -7.45
CA GLU A 147 -15.40 -3.33 -8.24
C GLU A 147 -15.88 -4.47 -7.35
N MET A 148 -15.13 -4.83 -6.31
CA MET A 148 -15.54 -5.84 -5.34
C MET A 148 -16.82 -5.46 -4.58
N LYS A 149 -17.04 -4.16 -4.33
CA LYS A 149 -18.26 -3.68 -3.67
C LYS A 149 -19.53 -3.98 -4.49
N LYS A 150 -19.45 -3.96 -5.83
CA LYS A 150 -20.60 -4.22 -6.70
C LYS A 150 -21.12 -5.66 -6.64
N PHE A 151 -20.27 -6.61 -6.26
CA PHE A 151 -20.65 -8.03 -6.14
C PHE A 151 -21.17 -8.39 -4.74
N LYS A 152 -21.24 -7.42 -3.83
CA LYS A 152 -21.74 -7.59 -2.46
C LYS A 152 -23.20 -7.14 -2.31
N GLU A 153 -23.70 -6.37 -3.28
CA GLU A 153 -25.10 -5.97 -3.42
C GLU A 153 -25.81 -6.95 -4.37
#